data_AF-A0A0D3CC21-F1
#
_entry.id   AF-A0A0D3CC21-F1
#
_cell.length_a   1.000
_cell.length_b   1.000
_cell.length_c   1.000
_cell.angle_alpha   90.00
_cell.angle_beta   90.00
_cell.angle_gamma   90.00
#
_symmetry.space_group_name_H-M   'P 1'
#
loop_
_entity.id
_entity.type
_entity.pdbx_description
1 polymer ?
#
loop_
_entity_poly.entity_id
_entity_poly.type
_entity_poly.pdbx_seq_one_letter_code
_entity_poly.pdbx_strand_id
1 'polypeptide(L)'
;MAASPTAITASYLIPPRSAFAISSHRLSSLRRLNLSYLQRRANAQTPRRVVVRAARIESGGVELGARAPDFELPEPLTGNVWRLDDFELYPCLLVMFICNHCPFVIHLKKDIVKLSNFYMKKGLAVVAISSNSVVTHPQDGPEFMAEDAKMFKYPFPYLYDESQEVAKEFGAVCTPEFFLYKKDGRRPFELVYHGQFDDSRPSNNTPVTGRDLSLAIDLVLSCQPIPTNQKPSIKWHPGTES
;
A
#
# COMPACT_ATOMS: atom_id res chain seq x y z
N MET A 1 -17.43 -13.05 58.72
CA MET A 1 -16.86 -14.41 58.63
C MET A 1 -15.99 -14.42 57.38
N ALA A 2 -14.69 -14.14 57.49
CA ALA A 2 -13.59 -15.12 57.64
C ALA A 2 -13.64 -16.18 56.51
N ALA A 3 -12.63 -16.41 55.65
CA ALA A 3 -11.18 -16.34 55.84
C ALA A 3 -10.41 -16.12 54.52
N SER A 4 -9.17 -15.61 54.63
CA SER A 4 -8.09 -15.65 53.63
C SER A 4 -7.35 -17.02 53.68
N PRO A 5 -6.14 -17.19 53.11
CA PRO A 5 -5.72 -17.24 51.70
C PRO A 5 -4.89 -18.52 51.39
N THR A 6 -4.46 -18.75 50.15
CA THR A 6 -3.29 -19.61 49.90
C THR A 6 -2.50 -19.20 48.66
N ALA A 7 -1.24 -18.85 48.91
CA ALA A 7 -0.20 -18.60 47.93
C ALA A 7 0.39 -19.92 47.42
N ILE A 8 0.78 -19.96 46.14
CA ILE A 8 1.63 -21.02 45.59
C ILE A 8 2.92 -20.36 45.09
N THR A 9 4.00 -20.63 45.79
CA THR A 9 5.39 -20.35 45.45
C THR A 9 5.91 -21.39 44.46
N ALA A 10 6.47 -20.96 43.33
CA ALA A 10 7.26 -21.80 42.44
C ALA A 10 8.65 -21.16 42.24
N SER A 11 9.60 -21.62 43.05
CA SER A 11 11.03 -21.35 42.92
C SER A 11 11.65 -22.42 42.01
N TYR A 12 12.12 -22.03 40.83
CA TYR A 12 12.96 -22.89 39.98
C TYR A 12 14.41 -22.43 40.01
N LEU A 13 15.24 -23.39 40.42
CA LEU A 13 16.67 -23.33 40.66
C LEU A 13 17.45 -23.31 39.33
N ILE A 14 18.49 -22.48 39.31
CA ILE A 14 19.55 -22.41 38.29
C ILE A 14 20.55 -23.55 38.58
N PRO A 15 20.95 -24.37 37.59
CA PRO A 15 22.14 -25.22 37.72
C PRO A 15 23.42 -24.53 37.20
N PRO A 16 24.60 -24.88 37.74
CA PRO A 16 25.81 -24.07 37.66
C PRO A 16 26.69 -24.32 36.41
N ARG A 17 27.55 -23.34 36.15
CA ARG A 17 28.71 -23.38 35.25
C ARG A 17 29.75 -24.39 35.74
N SER A 18 30.26 -25.21 34.82
CA SER A 18 31.49 -25.99 35.01
C SER A 18 32.57 -25.52 34.02
N ALA A 19 33.71 -25.13 34.57
CA ALA A 19 34.93 -24.77 33.87
C ALA A 19 36.07 -25.65 34.41
N PHE A 20 36.76 -26.39 33.55
CA PHE A 20 38.04 -27.08 33.77
C PHE A 20 38.56 -27.49 32.38
N ALA A 21 39.84 -27.60 32.05
CA ALA A 21 41.08 -27.05 32.53
C ALA A 21 42.12 -27.33 31.42
N ILE A 22 43.22 -26.59 31.46
CA ILE A 22 44.33 -26.59 30.51
C ILE A 22 45.06 -27.94 30.52
N SER A 23 45.41 -28.47 29.34
CA SER A 23 46.49 -29.44 29.20
C SER A 23 47.50 -28.97 28.16
N SER A 24 48.72 -28.75 28.64
CA SER A 24 49.92 -28.39 27.91
C SER A 24 50.62 -29.63 27.37
N HIS A 25 50.77 -29.77 26.05
CA HIS A 25 51.78 -30.65 25.48
C HIS A 25 52.53 -29.97 24.33
N ARG A 26 53.81 -30.35 24.25
CA ARG A 26 54.94 -29.64 23.68
C ARG A 26 54.91 -29.53 22.17
N LEU A 27 55.48 -28.40 21.73
CA LEU A 27 56.07 -28.11 20.43
C LEU A 27 56.92 -29.26 19.88
N SER A 28 56.69 -29.63 18.62
CA SER A 28 57.76 -30.01 17.71
C SER A 28 57.34 -29.82 16.26
N SER A 29 58.31 -29.40 15.44
CA SER A 29 58.30 -29.41 13.97
C SER A 29 57.68 -28.18 13.26
N LEU A 30 58.48 -27.13 13.15
CA LEU A 30 58.34 -26.12 12.09
C LEU A 30 58.66 -26.76 10.73
N ARG A 31 57.63 -27.24 10.03
CA ARG A 31 57.72 -27.46 8.58
C ARG A 31 57.34 -26.17 7.86
N ARG A 32 58.31 -25.63 7.12
CA ARG A 32 58.16 -24.50 6.20
C ARG A 32 57.05 -24.83 5.20
N LEU A 33 55.91 -24.16 5.33
CA LEU A 33 54.90 -24.12 4.28
C LEU A 33 55.28 -23.02 3.29
N ASN A 34 55.44 -23.43 2.03
CA ASN A 34 55.71 -22.58 0.90
C ASN A 34 54.66 -21.47 0.80
N LEU A 35 55.13 -20.24 0.97
CA LEU A 35 54.37 -19.00 0.79
C LEU A 35 54.19 -18.69 -0.70
N SER A 36 53.66 -19.64 -1.48
CA SER A 36 53.37 -19.46 -2.90
C SER A 36 51.89 -19.66 -3.26
N TYR A 37 51.02 -19.84 -2.26
CA TYR A 37 49.57 -19.91 -2.47
C TYR A 37 48.79 -18.69 -1.93
N LEU A 38 49.48 -17.70 -1.36
CA LEU A 38 48.91 -16.41 -0.92
C LEU A 38 49.47 -15.24 -1.75
N GLN A 39 49.52 -15.42 -3.06
CA GLN A 39 49.78 -14.32 -3.99
C GLN A 39 48.96 -14.50 -5.26
N ARG A 40 47.66 -14.82 -5.08
CA ARG A 40 46.68 -14.62 -6.15
C ARG A 40 46.19 -13.18 -6.04
N ARG A 41 46.77 -12.37 -6.93
CA ARG A 41 46.52 -10.94 -7.14
C ARG A 41 45.10 -10.52 -6.75
N ALA A 42 45.02 -9.58 -5.82
CA ALA A 42 43.91 -8.66 -5.71
C ALA A 42 43.76 -7.93 -7.05
N ASN A 43 42.86 -8.40 -7.89
CA ASN A 43 42.29 -7.63 -8.98
C ASN A 43 40.77 -7.78 -8.85
N ALA A 44 40.24 -7.20 -7.79
CA ALA A 44 38.80 -7.04 -7.63
C ALA A 44 38.36 -6.06 -8.73
N GLN A 45 37.86 -6.60 -9.84
CA GLN A 45 37.09 -5.81 -10.79
C GLN A 45 35.90 -5.25 -10.03
N THR A 46 35.94 -3.93 -9.80
CA THR A 46 34.82 -3.17 -9.24
C THR A 46 33.54 -3.58 -9.97
N PRO A 47 32.44 -3.92 -9.26
CA PRO A 47 31.21 -4.30 -9.91
C PRO A 47 30.79 -3.16 -10.82
N ARG A 48 30.73 -3.41 -12.13
CA ARG A 48 30.18 -2.45 -13.08
C ARG A 48 28.74 -2.20 -12.65
N ARG A 49 28.49 -1.00 -12.12
CA ARG A 49 27.15 -0.51 -11.81
C ARG A 49 26.32 -0.66 -13.09
N VAL A 50 25.37 -1.59 -13.06
CA VAL A 50 24.36 -1.70 -14.12
C VAL A 50 23.55 -0.40 -14.03
N VAL A 51 23.82 0.51 -14.96
CA VAL A 51 23.02 1.73 -15.14
C VAL A 51 21.75 1.29 -15.85
N VAL A 52 20.73 0.93 -15.08
CA VAL A 52 19.38 0.81 -15.61
C VAL A 52 18.92 2.22 -15.97
N ARG A 53 18.85 2.50 -17.27
CA ARG A 53 18.25 3.74 -17.77
C ARG A 53 16.74 3.61 -17.57
N ALA A 54 16.19 4.30 -16.58
CA ALA A 54 14.76 4.47 -16.47
C ALA A 54 14.29 5.40 -17.59
N ALA A 55 13.41 4.89 -18.46
CA ALA A 55 12.67 5.70 -19.40
C ALA A 55 11.60 6.48 -18.64
N ARG A 56 11.37 7.73 -19.04
CA ARG A 56 10.19 8.51 -18.66
C ARG A 56 8.96 7.75 -19.15
N ILE A 57 8.29 6.99 -18.29
CA ILE A 57 6.90 6.62 -18.58
C ILE A 57 6.10 7.84 -18.16
N GLU A 58 5.84 8.71 -19.13
CA GLU A 58 4.73 9.65 -19.04
C GLU A 58 3.50 8.82 -18.63
N SER A 59 2.61 9.34 -17.77
CA SER A 59 1.31 8.65 -17.59
C SER A 59 0.73 8.50 -18.98
N GLY A 60 0.68 7.28 -19.51
CA GLY A 60 -0.25 6.96 -20.58
C GLY A 60 -1.61 7.42 -20.06
N GLY A 61 -2.15 8.45 -20.71
CA GLY A 61 -3.20 9.30 -20.17
C GLY A 61 -4.44 8.50 -19.84
N VAL A 62 -4.87 8.54 -18.59
CA VAL A 62 -6.23 8.18 -18.24
C VAL A 62 -7.11 9.34 -18.70
N GLU A 63 -7.87 9.14 -19.76
CA GLU A 63 -8.69 10.18 -20.37
C GLU A 63 -10.05 10.29 -19.65
N LEU A 64 -10.49 11.53 -19.39
CA LEU A 64 -11.86 11.76 -18.93
C LEU A 64 -12.85 11.21 -19.97
N GLY A 65 -13.90 10.54 -19.50
CA GLY A 65 -14.86 9.81 -20.34
C GLY A 65 -14.47 8.36 -20.63
N ALA A 66 -13.26 7.92 -20.27
CA ALA A 66 -12.89 6.50 -20.36
C ALA A 66 -13.82 5.64 -19.51
N ARG A 67 -14.14 4.43 -19.99
CA ARG A 67 -14.95 3.48 -19.25
C ARG A 67 -14.15 2.91 -18.08
N ALA A 68 -14.83 2.60 -16.97
CA ALA A 68 -14.23 1.80 -15.92
C ALA A 68 -13.85 0.42 -16.48
N PRO A 69 -12.58 -0.03 -16.33
CA PRO A 69 -12.23 -1.41 -16.60
C PRO A 69 -12.99 -2.37 -15.71
N ASP A 70 -13.32 -3.55 -16.24
CA ASP A 70 -13.91 -4.62 -15.45
C ASP A 70 -12.88 -5.16 -14.45
N PHE A 71 -13.37 -5.68 -13.33
CA PHE A 71 -12.54 -6.40 -12.37
C PHE A 71 -13.35 -7.48 -11.67
N GLU A 72 -12.64 -8.47 -11.13
CA GLU A 72 -13.16 -9.51 -10.25
C GLU A 72 -12.07 -9.82 -9.23
N LEU A 73 -12.19 -9.28 -8.02
CA LEU A 73 -11.13 -9.32 -7.02
C LEU A 73 -11.64 -9.79 -5.65
N PRO A 74 -10.83 -10.57 -4.91
CA PRO A 74 -11.17 -10.99 -3.55
C PRO A 74 -11.02 -9.84 -2.54
N GLU A 75 -11.91 -9.80 -1.57
CA GLU A 75 -11.84 -8.98 -0.36
C GLU A 75 -11.28 -9.82 0.80
N PRO A 76 -10.04 -9.58 1.27
CA PRO A 76 -9.43 -10.40 2.33
C PRO A 76 -10.18 -10.42 3.66
N LEU A 77 -10.91 -9.34 3.98
CA LEU A 77 -11.63 -9.23 5.25
C LEU A 77 -12.82 -10.19 5.36
N THR A 78 -13.58 -10.32 4.28
CA THR A 78 -14.86 -11.04 4.25
C THR A 78 -14.75 -12.37 3.51
N GLY A 79 -13.76 -12.52 2.63
CA GLY A 79 -13.64 -13.63 1.68
C GLY A 79 -14.56 -13.51 0.47
N ASN A 80 -15.33 -12.41 0.34
CA ASN A 80 -16.18 -12.17 -0.81
C ASN A 80 -15.35 -11.84 -2.05
N VAL A 81 -15.90 -12.13 -3.22
CA VAL A 81 -15.37 -11.64 -4.50
C VAL A 81 -16.28 -10.53 -4.99
N TRP A 82 -15.66 -9.42 -5.41
CA TRP A 82 -16.36 -8.23 -5.87
C TRP A 82 -16.05 -7.96 -7.34
N ARG A 83 -17.08 -7.57 -8.09
CA ARG A 83 -17.04 -7.22 -9.50
C ARG A 83 -17.45 -5.78 -9.71
N LEU A 84 -17.10 -5.20 -10.86
CA LEU A 84 -17.62 -3.87 -11.26
C LEU A 84 -19.17 -3.85 -11.23
N ASP A 85 -19.79 -4.95 -11.67
CA ASP A 85 -21.26 -5.12 -11.71
C ASP A 85 -21.94 -5.00 -10.35
N ASP A 86 -21.24 -5.30 -9.25
CA ASP A 86 -21.81 -5.19 -7.88
C ASP A 86 -22.09 -3.72 -7.50
N PHE A 87 -21.54 -2.77 -8.27
CA PHE A 87 -21.73 -1.33 -8.09
C PHE A 87 -22.73 -0.72 -9.09
N GLU A 88 -23.35 -1.51 -9.97
CA GLU A 88 -24.27 -1.04 -11.04
C GLU A 88 -25.49 -0.27 -10.51
N LEU A 89 -25.91 -0.49 -9.26
CA LEU A 89 -27.05 0.24 -8.69
C LEU A 89 -26.72 1.70 -8.32
N TYR A 90 -25.44 2.06 -8.29
CA TYR A 90 -25.00 3.38 -7.86
C TYR A 90 -24.76 4.32 -9.06
N PRO A 91 -25.21 5.59 -8.98
CA PRO A 91 -24.95 6.59 -10.02
C PRO A 91 -23.49 7.06 -10.06
N CYS A 92 -22.72 6.76 -9.02
CA CYS A 92 -21.34 7.20 -8.87
C CYS A 92 -20.51 6.13 -8.16
N LEU A 93 -19.30 5.89 -8.65
CA LEU A 93 -18.35 4.92 -8.10
C LEU A 93 -16.99 5.59 -7.93
N LEU A 94 -16.44 5.55 -6.71
CA LEU A 94 -15.07 5.90 -6.43
C LEU A 94 -14.22 4.63 -6.32
N VAL A 95 -13.29 4.45 -7.24
CA VAL A 95 -12.24 3.43 -7.18
C VAL A 95 -10.96 4.07 -6.66
N MET A 96 -10.35 3.46 -5.65
CA MET A 96 -9.12 3.98 -5.03
C MET A 96 -8.03 2.92 -5.06
N PHE A 97 -6.87 3.23 -5.64
CA PHE A 97 -5.68 2.40 -5.47
C PHE A 97 -4.92 2.88 -4.24
N ILE A 98 -4.84 2.04 -3.21
CA ILE A 98 -4.22 2.35 -1.92
C ILE A 98 -3.32 1.19 -1.47
N CYS A 99 -2.53 1.41 -0.41
CA CYS A 99 -1.76 0.35 0.24
C CYS A 99 -1.62 0.62 1.75
N ASN A 100 -1.06 -0.32 2.50
CA ASN A 100 -1.07 -0.24 3.95
C ASN A 100 0.07 0.62 4.50
N HIS A 101 1.21 0.66 3.79
CA HIS A 101 2.46 1.23 4.30
C HIS A 101 2.83 2.60 3.73
N CYS A 102 2.20 3.05 2.63
CA CYS A 102 2.59 4.30 2.00
C CYS A 102 2.29 5.48 2.94
N PRO A 103 3.26 6.38 3.20
CA PRO A 103 3.05 7.51 4.11
C PRO A 103 1.93 8.44 3.63
N PHE A 104 1.71 8.57 2.33
CA PHE A 104 0.61 9.36 1.77
C PHE A 104 -0.76 8.71 2.00
N VAL A 105 -0.84 7.38 1.95
CA VAL A 105 -2.09 6.67 2.28
C VAL A 105 -2.35 6.76 3.78
N ILE A 106 -1.35 6.47 4.62
CA ILE A 106 -1.44 6.56 6.09
C ILE A 106 -1.96 7.94 6.52
N HIS A 107 -1.45 9.00 5.90
CA HIS A 107 -1.89 10.38 6.12
C HIS A 107 -3.39 10.59 5.87
N LEU A 108 -4.00 9.85 4.93
CA LEU A 108 -5.39 10.03 4.51
C LEU A 108 -6.38 8.99 5.03
N LYS A 109 -5.95 7.85 5.62
CA LYS A 109 -6.85 6.73 5.96
C LYS A 109 -8.11 7.15 6.72
N LYS A 110 -7.96 7.99 7.76
CA LYS A 110 -9.09 8.47 8.58
C LYS A 110 -10.05 9.35 7.79
N ASP A 111 -9.52 10.21 6.93
CA ASP A 111 -10.32 11.15 6.14
C ASP A 111 -10.98 10.47 4.94
N ILE A 112 -10.36 9.45 4.35
CA ILE A 112 -11.01 8.55 3.37
C ILE A 112 -12.23 7.89 4.02
N VAL A 113 -12.08 7.32 5.22
CA VAL A 113 -13.20 6.70 5.94
C VAL A 113 -14.31 7.70 6.24
N LYS A 114 -13.94 8.92 6.68
CA LYS A 114 -14.91 9.99 6.97
C LYS A 114 -15.67 10.42 5.70
N LEU A 115 -14.96 10.64 4.60
CA LEU A 115 -15.53 11.03 3.31
C LEU A 115 -16.45 9.93 2.77
N SER A 116 -15.99 8.68 2.73
CA SER A 116 -16.80 7.55 2.25
C SER A 116 -18.06 7.37 3.08
N ASN A 117 -17.99 7.38 4.41
CA ASN A 117 -19.17 7.29 5.27
C ASN A 117 -20.21 8.40 5.01
N PHE A 118 -19.75 9.60 4.63
CA PHE A 118 -20.63 10.73 4.33
C PHE A 118 -21.31 10.56 2.96
N TYR A 119 -20.54 10.22 1.93
CA TYR A 119 -21.05 10.17 0.56
C TYR A 119 -21.74 8.86 0.19
N MET A 120 -21.41 7.74 0.83
CA MET A 120 -22.12 6.48 0.62
C MET A 120 -23.60 6.59 0.98
N LYS A 121 -23.93 7.40 2.00
CA LYS A 121 -25.32 7.72 2.38
C LYS A 121 -26.07 8.56 1.33
N LYS A 122 -25.34 9.14 0.37
CA LYS A 122 -25.86 9.99 -0.71
C LYS A 122 -25.83 9.29 -2.08
N GLY A 123 -25.48 8.00 -2.13
CA GLY A 123 -25.46 7.22 -3.37
C GLY A 123 -24.09 7.09 -4.03
N LEU A 124 -22.98 7.41 -3.34
CA LEU A 124 -21.64 7.03 -3.81
C LEU A 124 -21.34 5.56 -3.47
N ALA A 125 -20.98 4.75 -4.46
CA ALA A 125 -20.26 3.50 -4.23
C ALA A 125 -18.77 3.80 -4.05
N VAL A 126 -18.09 3.05 -3.18
CA VAL A 126 -16.65 3.16 -2.95
C VAL A 126 -16.03 1.77 -2.94
N VAL A 127 -14.88 1.63 -3.59
CA VAL A 127 -14.04 0.42 -3.55
C VAL A 127 -12.57 0.82 -3.48
N ALA A 128 -11.81 0.13 -2.62
CA ALA A 128 -10.37 0.28 -2.53
C ALA A 128 -9.69 -0.97 -3.09
N ILE A 129 -8.55 -0.81 -3.77
CA ILE A 129 -7.77 -1.88 -4.38
C ILE A 129 -6.30 -1.73 -3.96
N SER A 130 -5.68 -2.81 -3.51
CA SER A 130 -4.23 -2.92 -3.32
C SER A 130 -3.65 -3.85 -4.38
N SER A 131 -2.71 -3.33 -5.17
CA SER A 131 -1.98 -4.08 -6.21
C SER A 131 -0.48 -4.19 -5.90
N ASN A 132 -0.09 -3.87 -4.67
CA ASN A 132 1.31 -3.86 -4.26
C ASN A 132 1.87 -5.27 -4.14
N SER A 133 3.13 -5.46 -4.54
CA SER A 133 3.78 -6.77 -4.48
C SER A 133 4.12 -7.17 -3.04
N VAL A 134 3.50 -8.24 -2.55
CA VAL A 134 3.74 -8.80 -1.20
C VAL A 134 5.14 -9.37 -1.01
N VAL A 135 5.86 -9.67 -2.09
CA VAL A 135 7.27 -10.09 -2.03
C VAL A 135 8.17 -8.94 -1.59
N THR A 136 7.87 -7.74 -2.06
CA THR A 136 8.66 -6.53 -1.75
C THR A 136 8.11 -5.76 -0.56
N HIS A 137 6.79 -5.81 -0.36
CA HIS A 137 6.07 -5.13 0.71
C HIS A 137 5.09 -6.11 1.37
N PRO A 138 5.57 -7.05 2.21
CA PRO A 138 4.73 -8.07 2.84
C PRO A 138 3.53 -7.50 3.62
N GLN A 139 3.69 -6.30 4.18
CA GLN A 139 2.64 -5.58 4.91
C GLN A 139 1.45 -5.13 4.06
N ASP A 140 1.54 -5.19 2.72
CA ASP A 140 0.40 -4.95 1.82
C ASP A 140 -0.34 -6.25 1.46
N GLY A 141 0.02 -7.38 2.07
CA GLY A 141 -0.61 -8.66 1.81
C GLY A 141 -2.01 -8.80 2.40
N PRO A 142 -2.80 -9.79 1.94
CA PRO A 142 -4.20 -9.98 2.30
C PRO A 142 -4.50 -9.98 3.81
N GLU A 143 -3.64 -10.63 4.61
CA GLU A 143 -3.79 -10.69 6.07
C GLU A 143 -3.74 -9.28 6.69
N PHE A 144 -2.71 -8.50 6.37
CA PHE A 144 -2.56 -7.14 6.86
C PHE A 144 -3.60 -6.17 6.28
N MET A 145 -4.06 -6.40 5.05
CA MET A 145 -5.18 -5.63 4.48
C MET A 145 -6.47 -5.84 5.29
N ALA A 146 -6.76 -7.08 5.68
CA ALA A 146 -7.92 -7.38 6.52
C ALA A 146 -7.79 -6.74 7.92
N GLU A 147 -6.58 -6.74 8.50
CA GLU A 147 -6.31 -6.04 9.77
C GLU A 147 -6.47 -4.53 9.65
N ASP A 148 -5.95 -3.91 8.59
CA ASP A 148 -6.05 -2.47 8.34
C ASP A 148 -7.50 -2.05 8.16
N ALA A 149 -8.27 -2.80 7.35
CA ALA A 149 -9.69 -2.56 7.15
C ALA A 149 -10.51 -2.67 8.45
N LYS A 150 -10.20 -3.66 9.32
CA LYS A 150 -10.80 -3.77 10.66
C LYS A 150 -10.44 -2.59 11.56
N MET A 151 -9.15 -2.23 11.58
CA MET A 151 -8.63 -1.18 12.45
C MET A 151 -9.23 0.18 12.13
N PHE A 152 -9.27 0.54 10.85
CA PHE A 152 -9.82 1.82 10.38
C PHE A 152 -11.33 1.77 10.11
N LYS A 153 -11.95 0.60 10.23
CA LYS A 153 -13.39 0.37 10.00
C LYS A 153 -13.81 0.86 8.61
N TYR A 154 -13.13 0.37 7.58
CA TYR A 154 -13.46 0.71 6.20
C TYR A 154 -14.93 0.36 5.91
N PRO A 155 -15.76 1.33 5.50
CA PRO A 155 -17.16 1.09 5.18
C PRO A 155 -17.34 0.52 3.76
N PHE A 156 -16.24 0.31 3.04
CA PHE A 156 -16.17 -0.14 1.66
C PHE A 156 -15.26 -1.37 1.55
N PRO A 157 -15.44 -2.21 0.50
CA PRO A 157 -14.55 -3.34 0.26
C PRO A 157 -13.13 -2.88 -0.05
N TYR A 158 -12.15 -3.60 0.52
CA TYR A 158 -10.72 -3.41 0.23
C TYR A 158 -10.18 -4.67 -0.44
N LEU A 159 -9.99 -4.59 -1.76
CA LEU A 159 -9.75 -5.71 -2.66
C LEU A 159 -8.27 -5.91 -2.93
N TYR A 160 -7.85 -7.17 -3.12
CA TYR A 160 -6.46 -7.52 -3.42
C TYR A 160 -6.30 -7.92 -4.89
N ASP A 161 -5.50 -7.16 -5.62
CA ASP A 161 -5.14 -7.37 -7.03
C ASP A 161 -3.73 -7.99 -7.12
N GLU A 162 -3.68 -9.32 -6.95
CA GLU A 162 -2.42 -10.06 -6.94
C GLU A 162 -1.66 -9.99 -8.27
N SER A 163 -2.39 -10.04 -9.39
CA SER A 163 -1.80 -10.07 -10.74
C SER A 163 -1.32 -8.70 -11.20
N GLN A 164 -1.81 -7.64 -10.55
CA GLN A 164 -1.60 -6.24 -10.94
C GLN A 164 -2.23 -5.86 -12.28
N GLU A 165 -3.04 -6.75 -12.88
CA GLU A 165 -3.67 -6.48 -14.17
C GLU A 165 -4.76 -5.41 -14.03
N VAL A 166 -5.52 -5.40 -12.92
CA VAL A 166 -6.54 -4.37 -12.69
C VAL A 166 -5.87 -3.00 -12.55
N ALA A 167 -4.76 -2.88 -11.80
CA ALA A 167 -3.99 -1.63 -11.76
C ALA A 167 -3.50 -1.17 -13.14
N LYS A 168 -3.01 -2.10 -13.97
CA LYS A 168 -2.54 -1.76 -15.33
C LYS A 168 -3.68 -1.28 -16.22
N GLU A 169 -4.84 -1.94 -16.18
CA GLU A 169 -6.01 -1.58 -16.98
C GLU A 169 -6.59 -0.21 -16.58
N PHE A 170 -6.59 0.11 -15.28
CA PHE A 170 -6.96 1.44 -14.80
C PHE A 170 -5.91 2.51 -15.10
N GLY A 171 -4.68 2.11 -15.43
CA GLY A 171 -3.54 3.03 -15.58
C GLY A 171 -3.04 3.59 -14.25
N ALA A 172 -3.27 2.88 -13.14
CA ALA A 172 -2.81 3.28 -11.82
C ALA A 172 -1.27 3.17 -11.71
N VAL A 173 -0.65 4.19 -11.15
CA VAL A 173 0.81 4.35 -11.08
C VAL A 173 1.32 4.77 -9.71
N CYS A 174 0.43 5.14 -8.78
CA CYS A 174 0.79 5.58 -7.45
C CYS A 174 -0.26 5.19 -6.39
N THR A 175 0.10 5.36 -5.11
CA THR A 175 -0.83 5.22 -3.99
C THR A 175 -0.68 6.42 -3.05
N PRO A 176 -1.78 7.08 -2.63
CA PRO A 176 -3.15 6.84 -3.08
C PRO A 176 -3.41 7.43 -4.49
N GLU A 177 -4.28 6.78 -5.24
CA GLU A 177 -4.76 7.26 -6.54
C GLU A 177 -6.27 7.08 -6.65
N PHE A 178 -6.98 8.14 -7.04
CA PHE A 178 -8.45 8.20 -6.98
C PHE A 178 -9.05 8.34 -8.37
N PHE A 179 -10.01 7.47 -8.68
CA PHE A 179 -10.77 7.45 -9.93
C PHE A 179 -12.27 7.54 -9.61
N LEU A 180 -12.90 8.66 -9.95
CA LEU A 180 -14.33 8.85 -9.77
C LEU A 180 -15.04 8.64 -11.11
N TYR A 181 -15.97 7.71 -11.11
CA TYR A 181 -16.83 7.41 -12.24
C TYR A 181 -18.24 7.89 -11.97
N LYS A 182 -18.91 8.35 -13.02
CA LYS A 182 -20.35 8.59 -13.03
C LYS A 182 -21.05 7.60 -13.94
N LYS A 183 -22.34 7.43 -13.71
CA LYS A 183 -23.23 6.62 -14.52
C LYS A 183 -24.57 7.30 -14.71
N ASP A 184 -25.10 7.25 -15.93
CA ASP A 184 -26.46 7.70 -16.25
C ASP A 184 -27.34 6.49 -16.57
N GLY A 185 -28.21 6.12 -15.62
CA GLY A 185 -29.08 4.96 -15.73
C GLY A 185 -28.31 3.64 -15.88
N ARG A 186 -28.51 2.93 -17.00
CA ARG A 186 -27.86 1.64 -17.33
C ARG A 186 -26.66 1.78 -18.27
N ARG A 187 -26.13 3.00 -18.46
CA ARG A 187 -24.91 3.21 -19.25
C ARG A 187 -23.69 2.71 -18.46
N PRO A 188 -22.53 2.47 -19.12
CA PRO A 188 -21.30 2.16 -18.41
C PRO A 188 -20.83 3.31 -17.51
N PHE A 189 -20.03 2.98 -16.49
CA PHE A 189 -19.29 3.96 -15.70
C PHE A 189 -18.29 4.71 -16.57
N GLU A 190 -18.32 6.05 -16.53
CA GLU A 190 -17.40 6.93 -17.26
C GLU A 190 -16.58 7.77 -16.28
N LEU A 191 -15.27 7.81 -16.48
CA LEU A 191 -14.34 8.54 -15.64
C LEU A 191 -14.61 10.03 -15.74
N VAL A 192 -14.80 10.68 -14.60
CA VAL A 192 -15.07 12.11 -14.53
C VAL A 192 -14.10 12.86 -13.63
N TYR A 193 -13.42 12.16 -12.73
CA TYR A 193 -12.33 12.73 -11.95
C TYR A 193 -11.20 11.74 -11.74
N HIS A 194 -9.97 12.18 -12.00
CA HIS A 194 -8.73 11.46 -11.69
C HIS A 194 -7.71 12.45 -11.14
N GLY A 195 -7.38 12.31 -9.86
CA GLY A 195 -6.56 13.32 -9.20
C GLY A 195 -6.44 13.17 -7.70
N GLN A 196 -5.92 14.23 -7.08
CA GLN A 196 -5.62 14.25 -5.65
C GLN A 196 -6.87 14.16 -4.75
N PHE A 197 -6.65 13.87 -3.47
CA PHE A 197 -7.68 14.00 -2.44
C PHE A 197 -7.93 15.47 -2.08
N ASP A 198 -6.84 16.19 -1.80
CA ASP A 198 -6.75 17.63 -1.52
C ASP A 198 -5.29 18.11 -1.63
N ASP A 199 -4.99 19.33 -1.18
CA ASP A 199 -3.65 19.93 -1.16
C ASP A 199 -2.74 19.46 0.00
N SER A 200 -3.24 18.65 0.95
CA SER A 200 -2.46 18.19 2.10
C SER A 200 -1.44 17.14 1.70
N ARG A 201 -0.27 17.16 2.33
CA ARG A 201 0.83 16.20 2.10
C ARG A 201 1.49 15.88 3.45
N PRO A 202 2.06 14.68 3.64
CA PRO A 202 2.87 14.39 4.83
C PRO A 202 4.01 15.39 5.07
N SER A 203 4.51 16.02 4.00
CA SER A 203 5.62 16.99 4.04
C SER A 203 5.18 18.44 4.24
N ASN A 204 3.87 18.74 4.29
CA ASN A 204 3.37 20.09 4.47
C ASN A 204 2.47 20.21 5.71
N ASN A 205 2.20 21.46 6.11
CA ASN A 205 1.36 21.77 7.27
C ASN A 205 -0.10 22.04 6.88
N THR A 206 -0.52 21.67 5.67
CA THR A 206 -1.88 21.88 5.20
C THR A 206 -2.79 20.82 5.83
N PRO A 207 -3.88 21.21 6.52
CA PRO A 207 -4.81 20.23 7.07
C PRO A 207 -5.47 19.38 5.99
N VAL A 208 -5.76 18.12 6.31
CA VAL A 208 -6.57 17.25 5.45
C VAL A 208 -8.01 17.78 5.44
N THR A 209 -8.57 17.95 4.25
CA THR A 209 -9.92 18.49 4.00
C THR A 209 -10.73 17.64 3.03
N GLY A 210 -10.07 16.90 2.13
CA GLY A 210 -10.71 16.21 1.01
C GLY A 210 -11.41 17.13 0.01
N ARG A 211 -11.04 18.41 -0.03
CA ARG A 211 -11.77 19.46 -0.78
C ARG A 211 -11.95 19.11 -2.25
N ASP A 212 -10.89 18.73 -2.94
CA ASP A 212 -10.91 18.48 -4.38
C ASP A 212 -11.80 17.28 -4.72
N LEU A 213 -11.60 16.17 -4.01
CA LEU A 213 -12.39 14.96 -4.23
C LEU A 213 -13.86 15.14 -3.80
N SER A 214 -14.11 15.82 -2.67
CA SER A 214 -15.48 16.10 -2.20
C SER A 214 -16.24 16.97 -3.20
N LEU A 215 -15.59 18.00 -3.75
CA LEU A 215 -16.18 18.85 -4.80
C LEU A 215 -16.53 18.03 -6.04
N ALA A 216 -15.63 17.16 -6.50
CA ALA A 216 -15.91 16.29 -7.64
C ALA A 216 -17.12 15.38 -7.38
N ILE A 217 -17.20 14.75 -6.19
CA ILE A 217 -18.33 13.90 -5.82
C ILE A 217 -19.63 14.71 -5.74
N ASP A 218 -19.62 15.89 -5.11
CA ASP A 218 -20.79 16.76 -5.03
C ASP A 218 -21.30 17.14 -6.42
N LEU A 219 -20.39 17.46 -7.36
CA LEU A 219 -20.76 17.78 -8.74
C LEU A 219 -21.37 16.58 -9.46
N VAL A 220 -20.81 15.37 -9.32
CA VAL A 220 -21.40 14.16 -9.92
C VAL A 220 -22.79 13.88 -9.36
N LEU A 221 -22.93 13.86 -8.04
CA LEU A 221 -24.20 13.53 -7.38
C LEU A 221 -25.28 14.59 -7.59
N SER A 222 -24.90 15.82 -7.92
CA SER A 222 -25.82 16.90 -8.31
C SER A 222 -26.00 17.05 -9.83
N CYS A 223 -25.47 16.13 -10.62
CA CYS A 223 -25.52 16.13 -12.09
C CYS A 223 -24.94 17.41 -12.72
N GLN A 224 -23.93 18.01 -12.09
CA GLN A 224 -23.21 19.18 -12.56
C GLN A 224 -21.90 18.80 -13.29
N PRO A 225 -21.43 19.63 -14.23
CA PRO A 225 -20.15 19.38 -14.91
C PRO A 225 -18.97 19.53 -13.94
N ILE A 226 -18.00 18.63 -14.05
CA ILE A 226 -16.73 18.71 -13.32
C ILE A 226 -15.72 19.56 -14.10
N PRO A 227 -14.97 20.46 -13.44
CA PRO A 227 -13.87 21.16 -14.08
C PRO A 227 -12.85 20.20 -14.70
N THR A 228 -12.38 20.52 -15.91
CA THR A 228 -11.37 19.72 -16.61
C THR A 228 -9.97 19.88 -16.03
N ASN A 229 -9.72 20.97 -15.30
CA ASN A 229 -8.45 21.20 -14.62
C ASN A 229 -8.41 20.44 -13.28
N GLN A 230 -7.87 19.23 -13.31
CA GLN A 230 -7.76 18.34 -12.16
C GLN A 230 -6.28 18.21 -11.77
N LYS A 231 -5.98 18.43 -10.49
CA LYS A 231 -4.60 18.25 -9.99
C LYS A 231 -4.30 16.76 -9.90
N PRO A 232 -3.19 16.28 -10.49
CA PRO A 232 -2.89 14.86 -10.51
C PRO A 232 -2.65 14.30 -9.11
N SER A 233 -2.93 13.01 -8.95
CA SER A 233 -2.45 12.23 -7.81
C SER A 233 -0.92 12.29 -7.76
N ILE A 234 -0.36 12.25 -6.56
CA ILE A 234 1.07 12.47 -6.37
C ILE A 234 1.85 11.33 -7.05
N LYS A 235 2.50 11.65 -8.15
CA LYS A 235 3.60 10.83 -8.65
C LYS A 235 4.82 11.08 -7.79
N TRP A 236 5.48 10.01 -7.35
CA TRP A 236 6.79 10.08 -6.72
C TRP A 236 7.73 10.93 -7.58
N HIS A 237 8.32 11.99 -7.03
CA HIS A 237 9.49 12.60 -7.63
C HIS A 237 10.74 11.82 -7.19
N PRO A 238 11.60 11.38 -8.13
CA PRO A 238 12.95 10.97 -7.79
C PRO A 238 13.82 12.22 -7.63
N GLY A 239 14.39 12.43 -6.45
CA GLY A 239 15.46 13.41 -6.27
C GLY A 239 15.68 13.85 -4.82
N THR A 240 16.74 13.34 -4.20
CA THR A 240 17.54 14.16 -3.28
C THR A 240 18.91 14.31 -3.90
N GLU A 241 19.19 15.51 -4.39
CA GLU A 241 20.53 16.02 -4.64
C GLU A 241 21.26 16.18 -3.31
N SER A 242 22.44 15.55 -3.20
CA SER A 242 23.64 16.05 -2.55
C SER A 242 24.80 15.11 -2.84
#